data_AF-K1JDK7-F1
#
_entry.id   AF-K1JDK7-F1
#
_cell.length_a   1.000
_cell.length_b   1.000
_cell.length_c   1.000
_cell.angle_alpha   90.00
_cell.angle_beta   90.00
_cell.angle_gamma   90.00
#
_symmetry.space_group_name_H-M   'P 1'
#
loop_
_entity.id
_entity.type
_entity.pdbx_description
1 polymer ?
#
loop_
_entity_poly.entity_id
_entity_poly.type
_entity_poly.pdbx_seq_one_letter_code
_entity_poly.pdbx_strand_id
1 'polypeptide(L)'
;MTRLRRSFTAEFKLEAASLVVDQGYSVPEASRSLDVGETVLRRWVQQLQSERSGTPPISKALTPEQQKIQELEACINRLEREKDILKKATALLMADEFTRTR
;
A
#
# COMPACT_ATOMS: atom_id res chain seq x y z
N MET A 1 -24.57 7.15 19.81
CA MET A 1 -24.03 5.82 19.46
C MET A 1 -23.16 5.96 18.21
N THR A 2 -21.86 5.67 18.31
CA THR A 2 -20.94 5.69 17.17
C THR A 2 -21.25 4.52 16.23
N ARG A 3 -21.70 4.81 15.01
CA ARG A 3 -21.93 3.78 13.97
C ARG A 3 -20.63 3.04 13.69
N LEU A 4 -20.64 1.71 13.81
CA LEU A 4 -19.52 0.88 13.44
C LEU A 4 -19.23 1.05 11.95
N ARG A 5 -18.00 1.41 11.59
CA ARG A 5 -17.61 1.60 10.19
C ARG A 5 -17.58 0.25 9.49
N ARG A 6 -18.33 0.08 8.40
CA ARG A 6 -18.22 -1.10 7.51
C ARG A 6 -16.79 -1.13 6.93
N SER A 7 -16.10 -2.26 7.09
CA SER A 7 -14.81 -2.53 6.45
C SER A 7 -15.03 -3.45 5.24
N PHE A 8 -14.26 -3.23 4.18
CA PHE A 8 -14.31 -4.01 2.95
C PHE A 8 -12.91 -4.56 2.64
N THR A 9 -12.85 -5.77 2.08
CA THR A 9 -11.60 -6.40 1.63
C THR A 9 -11.01 -5.65 0.43
N ALA A 10 -9.70 -5.75 0.21
CA ALA A 10 -9.05 -5.10 -0.93
C ALA A 10 -9.59 -5.62 -2.28
N GLU A 11 -9.82 -6.93 -2.37
CA GLU A 11 -10.41 -7.60 -3.54
C GLU A 11 -11.79 -7.03 -3.88
N PHE A 12 -12.68 -6.90 -2.89
CA PHE A 12 -14.02 -6.36 -3.11
C PHE A 12 -13.97 -4.90 -3.61
N LYS A 13 -13.06 -4.09 -3.05
CA LYS A 13 -12.89 -2.71 -3.49
C LYS A 13 -12.37 -2.61 -4.93
N LEU A 14 -11.46 -3.51 -5.31
CA LEU A 14 -10.92 -3.58 -6.66
C LEU A 14 -12.01 -3.99 -7.64
N GLU A 15 -12.77 -5.03 -7.34
CA GLU A 15 -13.88 -5.51 -8.19
C GLU A 15 -14.96 -4.42 -8.38
N ALA A 16 -15.33 -3.75 -7.27
CA ALA A 16 -16.28 -2.63 -7.30
C ALA A 16 -15.78 -1.45 -8.16
N ALA A 17 -14.50 -1.12 -8.07
CA ALA A 17 -13.90 -0.06 -8.90
C ALA A 17 -13.75 -0.49 -10.37
N SER A 18 -13.41 -1.76 -10.63
CA SER A 18 -13.31 -2.33 -11.98
C SER A 18 -14.66 -2.38 -12.70
N LEU A 19 -15.77 -2.59 -12.00
CA LEU A 19 -17.11 -2.46 -12.60
C LEU A 19 -17.33 -1.09 -13.26
N VAL A 20 -16.84 -0.02 -12.63
CA VAL A 20 -16.97 1.34 -13.17
C VAL A 20 -15.93 1.63 -14.25
N VAL A 21 -14.66 1.27 -14.02
CA VAL A 21 -13.56 1.63 -14.92
C VAL A 21 -13.50 0.73 -16.16
N ASP A 22 -13.69 -0.58 -15.99
CA ASP A 22 -13.50 -1.57 -17.06
C ASP A 22 -14.82 -1.94 -17.74
N GLN A 23 -15.91 -2.07 -16.97
CA GLN A 23 -17.22 -2.50 -17.50
C GLN A 23 -18.15 -1.31 -17.83
N GLY A 24 -17.72 -0.07 -17.58
CA GLY A 24 -18.43 1.14 -17.98
C GLY A 24 -19.70 1.44 -17.18
N TYR A 25 -19.90 0.81 -16.02
CA TYR A 25 -21.04 1.12 -15.16
C TYR A 25 -20.94 2.54 -14.62
N SER A 26 -22.09 3.22 -14.46
CA SER A 26 -22.08 4.48 -13.73
C SER A 26 -21.89 4.23 -12.22
N VAL A 27 -21.21 5.15 -11.54
CA VAL A 27 -21.06 5.14 -10.08
C VAL A 27 -22.39 4.90 -9.33
N PRO A 28 -23.51 5.59 -9.65
CA PRO A 28 -24.77 5.36 -8.95
C PRO A 28 -25.37 3.97 -9.21
N GLU A 29 -25.18 3.40 -10.40
CA GLU A 29 -25.64 2.03 -10.69
C GLU A 29 -24.84 0.99 -9.90
N ALA A 30 -23.50 1.06 -9.98
CA ALA A 30 -22.62 0.15 -9.25
C ALA A 30 -22.81 0.27 -7.71
N SER A 31 -23.05 1.50 -7.23
CA SER A 31 -23.38 1.76 -5.82
C SER A 31 -24.65 1.03 -5.37
N ARG A 32 -25.71 1.07 -6.18
CA ARG A 32 -26.97 0.37 -5.88
C ARG A 32 -26.83 -1.14 -5.97
N SER A 33 -26.11 -1.64 -6.98
CA SER A 33 -25.90 -3.09 -7.17
C SER A 33 -25.09 -3.72 -6.04
N LEU A 34 -24.10 -3.00 -5.49
CA LEU A 34 -23.19 -3.52 -4.47
C LEU A 34 -23.57 -3.12 -3.03
N ASP A 35 -24.63 -2.32 -2.83
CA ASP A 35 -24.98 -1.70 -1.55
C ASP A 35 -23.80 -0.95 -0.89
N VAL A 36 -23.06 -0.18 -1.71
CA VAL A 36 -21.92 0.63 -1.27
C VAL A 36 -22.25 2.10 -1.47
N GLY A 37 -21.94 2.97 -0.50
CA GLY A 37 -22.16 4.41 -0.66
C GLY A 37 -21.38 5.01 -1.83
N GLU A 38 -22.04 5.82 -2.66
CA GLU A 38 -21.45 6.41 -3.88
C GLU A 38 -20.13 7.16 -3.64
N THR A 39 -20.02 7.89 -2.53
CA THR A 39 -18.81 8.64 -2.17
C THR A 39 -17.61 7.74 -1.90
N VAL A 40 -17.85 6.56 -1.33
CA VAL A 40 -16.83 5.55 -1.08
C VAL A 40 -16.40 4.92 -2.40
N LEU A 41 -17.36 4.59 -3.26
CA LEU A 41 -17.09 4.00 -4.57
C LEU A 41 -16.27 4.95 -5.46
N ARG A 42 -16.60 6.25 -5.50
CA ARG A 42 -15.82 7.26 -6.25
C ARG A 42 -14.36 7.31 -5.80
N ARG A 43 -14.11 7.18 -4.49
CA ARG A 43 -12.73 7.16 -3.96
C ARG A 43 -11.97 5.92 -4.42
N TRP A 44 -12.61 4.75 -4.44
CA TRP A 44 -11.95 3.53 -4.93
C TRP A 44 -11.67 3.59 -6.42
N VAL A 45 -12.58 4.16 -7.22
CA VAL A 45 -12.37 4.40 -8.65
C VAL A 45 -11.19 5.33 -8.90
N GLN A 46 -11.12 6.46 -8.19
CA GLN A 46 -9.98 7.39 -8.28
C GLN A 46 -8.67 6.73 -7.87
N GLN A 47 -8.70 5.92 -6.80
CA GLN A 47 -7.52 5.18 -6.35
C GLN A 47 -7.05 4.17 -7.41
N LEU A 48 -7.96 3.39 -7.99
CA LEU A 48 -7.64 2.43 -9.04
C LEU A 48 -7.05 3.12 -10.29
N GLN A 49 -7.61 4.27 -10.70
CA GLN A 49 -7.07 5.06 -11.82
C GLN A 49 -5.68 5.63 -11.50
N SER A 50 -5.45 6.06 -10.25
CA SER A 50 -4.14 6.57 -9.81
C SER A 50 -3.10 5.46 -9.79
N GLU A 51 -3.45 4.26 -9.30
CA GLU A 51 -2.57 3.09 -9.31
C GLU A 51 -2.22 2.67 -10.75
N ARG A 52 -3.21 2.66 -11.67
CA ARG A 52 -2.98 2.35 -13.09
C ARG A 52 -2.15 3.39 -13.84
N SER A 53 -2.16 4.64 -13.38
CA SER A 53 -1.29 5.69 -13.92
C SER A 53 0.11 5.70 -13.29
N GLY A 54 0.43 4.70 -12.46
CA GLY A 54 1.74 4.53 -11.85
C GLY A 54 1.97 5.41 -10.61
N THR A 55 0.92 6.02 -10.07
CA THR A 55 1.04 6.78 -8.81
C THR A 55 0.94 5.81 -7.63
N PRO A 56 1.97 5.73 -6.77
CA PRO A 56 1.93 4.83 -5.63
C PRO A 56 0.83 5.26 -4.65
N PRO A 57 -0.01 4.32 -4.18
CA PRO A 57 -1.08 4.64 -3.26
C PRO A 57 -0.50 4.91 -1.87
N ILE A 58 -0.98 5.98 -1.23
CA ILE A 58 -0.63 6.35 0.16
C ILE A 58 -1.18 5.30 1.17
N SER A 59 -2.22 4.57 0.77
CA SER A 59 -2.84 3.52 1.58
C SER A 59 -2.56 2.14 0.99
N LYS A 60 -3.06 1.08 1.65
CA LYS A 60 -2.97 -0.28 1.10
C LYS A 60 -3.46 -0.30 -0.34
N ALA A 61 -2.57 -0.72 -1.23
CA ALA A 61 -2.85 -0.83 -2.65
C ALA A 61 -4.07 -1.71 -2.93
N LEU A 62 -4.86 -1.33 -3.93
CA LEU A 62 -5.99 -2.11 -4.42
C LEU A 62 -5.50 -3.22 -5.36
N THR A 63 -4.56 -2.89 -6.24
CA THR A 63 -4.03 -3.82 -7.23
C THR A 63 -2.99 -4.76 -6.63
N PRO A 64 -2.99 -6.06 -7.02
CA PRO A 64 -2.05 -7.04 -6.49
C PRO A 64 -0.59 -6.70 -6.86
N GLU A 65 -0.38 -6.09 -8.02
CA GLU A 65 0.94 -5.60 -8.45
C GLU A 65 1.46 -4.52 -7.50
N GLN A 66 0.63 -3.53 -7.18
CA GLN A 66 1.02 -2.44 -6.30
C GLN A 66 1.12 -2.87 -4.83
N GLN A 67 0.36 -3.89 -4.40
CA GLN A 67 0.57 -4.53 -3.10
C GLN A 67 1.97 -5.18 -3.03
N LYS A 68 2.36 -5.89 -4.08
CA LYS A 68 3.69 -6.50 -4.17
C LYS A 68 4.80 -5.46 -4.19
N ILE A 69 4.60 -4.33 -4.87
CA ILE A 69 5.54 -3.20 -4.84
C ILE A 69 5.71 -2.70 -3.39
N GLN A 70 4.62 -2.47 -2.65
CA GLN A 70 4.71 -2.03 -1.25
C GLN A 70 5.42 -3.05 -0.35
N GLU A 71 5.16 -4.35 -0.54
CA GLU A 71 5.83 -5.42 0.22
C GLU A 71 7.33 -5.47 -0.07
N LEU A 72 7.71 -5.32 -1.34
CA LEU A 72 9.11 -5.28 -1.77
C LEU A 72 9.82 -4.04 -1.24
N GLU A 73 9.21 -2.86 -1.31
CA GLU A 73 9.75 -1.62 -0.73
C GLU A 73 9.97 -1.76 0.78
N ALA A 74 9.02 -2.38 1.50
CA ALA A 74 9.16 -2.63 2.93
C ALA A 74 10.31 -3.61 3.24
N CYS A 75 10.47 -4.64 2.41
CA CYS A 75 11.57 -5.61 2.53
C CYS A 75 12.93 -4.95 2.27
N ILE A 76 13.05 -4.15 1.20
CA ILE A 76 14.27 -3.40 0.87
C ILE A 76 14.66 -2.48 2.03
N ASN A 77 13.71 -1.70 2.55
CA ASN A 77 13.99 -0.78 3.65
C ASN A 77 14.47 -1.51 4.91
N ARG A 78 13.88 -2.69 5.19
CA ARG A 78 14.35 -3.54 6.29
C ARG A 78 15.79 -4.02 6.06
N LEU A 79 16.09 -4.53 4.87
CA LEU A 79 17.42 -5.02 4.51
C LEU A 79 18.47 -3.90 4.56
N GLU A 80 18.12 -2.69 4.11
CA GLU A 80 18.99 -1.51 4.18
C GLU A 80 19.32 -1.15 5.62
N ARG A 81 18.33 -1.16 6.53
CA ARG A 81 18.56 -0.93 7.96
C ARG A 81 19.44 -2.01 8.57
N GLU A 82 19.20 -3.27 8.27
CA GLU A 82 20.01 -4.39 8.78
C GLU A 82 21.47 -4.25 8.32
N LYS A 83 21.68 -3.93 7.03
CA LYS A 83 23.01 -3.64 6.47
C LYS A 83 23.68 -2.45 7.14
N ASP A 84 22.94 -1.38 7.42
CA ASP A 84 23.50 -0.20 8.08
C ASP A 84 23.86 -0.46 9.55
N ILE A 85 23.06 -1.26 10.26
CA ILE A 85 23.39 -1.72 11.62
C ILE A 85 24.68 -2.53 11.58
N LEU A 86 24.81 -3.48 10.66
CA LEU A 86 26.01 -4.31 10.51
C LEU A 86 27.24 -3.44 10.22
N LYS A 87 27.16 -2.51 9.26
CA LYS A 87 28.25 -1.57 8.96
C LYS A 87 28.69 -0.76 10.17
N LYS A 88 27.73 -0.23 10.94
CA LYS A 88 28.02 0.55 12.16
C LYS A 88 28.68 -0.32 13.22
N ALA A 89 28.20 -1.55 13.42
CA ALA A 89 28.81 -2.50 14.36
C ALA A 89 30.25 -2.82 13.97
N THR A 90 30.52 -3.12 12.69
CA THR A 90 31.89 -3.38 12.21
C THR A 90 32.80 -2.17 12.42
N ALA A 91 32.33 -0.96 12.13
CA ALA A 91 33.11 0.26 12.36
C ALA A 91 33.44 0.47 13.85
N LEU A 92 32.50 0.19 14.75
CA LEU A 92 32.72 0.27 16.19
C LEU A 92 33.74 -0.76 16.68
N LEU A 93 33.67 -2.00 16.20
CA LEU A 93 34.63 -3.04 16.57
C LEU A 93 36.04 -2.70 16.11
N MET A 94 36.19 -2.22 14.88
CA MET A 94 37.49 -1.77 14.35
C MET A 94 38.04 -0.59 15.17
N ALA A 95 37.19 0.36 15.56
CA ALA A 95 37.61 1.47 16.41
C ALA A 95 38.07 1.02 17.81
N ASP A 96 37.39 0.03 18.42
CA ASP A 96 37.76 -0.54 19.72
C ASP A 96 39.16 -1.18 19.68
N GLU A 97 39.47 -1.93 18.61
CA GLU A 97 40.80 -2.52 18.40
C GLU A 97 41.90 -1.45 18.31
N PHE A 98 41.69 -0.37 17.56
CA PHE A 98 42.64 0.75 17.50
C PHE A 98 42.83 1.43 18.86
N THR A 99 41.78 1.54 19.69
CA THR A 99 41.91 2.13 21.03
C THR A 99 42.61 1.23 22.04
N ARG A 100 42.49 -0.10 21.94
CA ARG A 100 43.21 -1.05 22.83
C ARG A 100 44.69 -1.21 22.50
N THR A 101 45.07 -0.92 21.26
CA THR A 101 46.46 -1.08 20.80
C THR A 101 47.33 0.15 21.08
N ARG A 102 46.77 1.19 21.72
CA ARG A 102 47.43 2.46 22.03
C ARG A 102 47.66 2.63 23.52
#